data_AF-A0A6G1S3F2-F1
#
_entry.id   AF-A0A6G1S3F2-F1
#
_cell.length_a   1.000
_cell.length_b   1.000
_cell.length_c   1.000
_cell.angle_alpha   90.00
_cell.angle_beta   90.00
_cell.angle_gamma   90.00
#
_symmetry.space_group_name_H-M   'P 1'
#
loop_
_entity.id
_entity.type
_entity.pdbx_description
1 polymer ?
#
loop_
_entity_poly.entity_id
_entity_poly.type
_entity_poly.pdbx_seq_one_letter_code
_entity_poly.pdbx_strand_id
1 'polypeptide(L)'
;LVPSAPAHAAQRQAVRDTWSRGRIPDTPFNPPNLPGGFPTRTLFVLGVPGSREEREALRAEALSHGDLLQGAFADTYANLTLKTLLLLGWAATRCPRAPFV
;
A
#
# COMPACT_ATOMS: atom_id res chain seq x y z
N LEU A 1 2.59 2.00 -5.06
CA LEU A 1 1.53 2.20 -4.03
C LEU A 1 0.24 1.50 -4.49
N VAL A 2 -0.62 0.98 -3.59
CA VAL A 2 -1.77 0.13 -3.97
C VAL A 2 -3.10 0.69 -3.44
N PRO A 3 -4.00 1.22 -4.29
CA PRO A 3 -5.36 1.55 -3.87
C PRO A 3 -6.14 0.28 -3.46
N SER A 4 -6.75 0.27 -2.28
CA SER A 4 -7.50 -0.86 -1.74
C SER A 4 -8.68 -0.37 -0.91
N ALA A 5 -9.78 -1.11 -0.86
CA ALA A 5 -10.95 -0.77 -0.04
C ALA A 5 -10.84 -1.34 1.39
N PRO A 6 -11.42 -0.70 2.42
CA PRO A 6 -11.46 -1.21 3.80
C PRO A 6 -11.76 -2.71 3.92
N ALA A 7 -12.81 -3.17 3.24
CA ALA A 7 -13.26 -4.56 3.22
C ALA A 7 -12.26 -5.56 2.61
N HIS A 8 -11.26 -5.11 1.84
CA HIS A 8 -10.39 -5.97 1.04
C HIS A 8 -9.16 -6.51 1.81
N ALA A 9 -9.37 -6.96 3.05
CA ALA A 9 -8.29 -7.49 3.89
C ALA A 9 -7.61 -8.72 3.27
N ALA A 10 -8.40 -9.66 2.72
CA ALA A 10 -7.86 -10.87 2.08
C ALA A 10 -7.02 -10.54 0.83
N GLN A 11 -7.43 -9.56 0.04
CA GLN A 11 -6.69 -9.12 -1.15
C GLN A 11 -5.38 -8.44 -0.75
N ARG A 12 -5.39 -7.60 0.30
CA ARG A 12 -4.15 -7.01 0.83
C ARG A 12 -3.20 -8.10 1.30
N GLN A 13 -3.72 -9.12 2.01
CA GLN A 13 -2.91 -10.24 2.45
C GLN A 13 -2.31 -11.03 1.28
N ALA A 14 -3.09 -11.32 0.24
CA ALA A 14 -2.58 -11.97 -0.97
C ALA A 14 -1.46 -11.16 -1.65
N VAL A 15 -1.58 -9.83 -1.69
CA VAL A 15 -0.51 -8.95 -2.18
C VAL A 15 0.74 -9.04 -1.29
N ARG A 16 0.58 -9.03 0.04
CA ARG A 16 1.67 -9.21 1.03
C ARG A 16 2.41 -10.54 0.86
N ASP A 17 1.69 -11.61 0.56
CA ASP A 17 2.25 -12.95 0.45
C ASP A 17 2.85 -13.24 -0.93
N THR A 18 2.56 -12.40 -1.93
CA THR A 18 3.06 -12.56 -3.30
C THR A 18 4.06 -11.46 -3.67
N TRP A 19 3.71 -10.60 -4.61
CA TRP A 19 4.65 -9.71 -5.31
C TRP A 19 5.14 -8.53 -4.47
N SER A 20 4.49 -8.19 -3.35
CA SER A 20 4.89 -7.03 -2.53
C SER A 20 6.00 -7.33 -1.52
N ARG A 21 6.33 -8.62 -1.29
CA ARG A 21 7.56 -9.01 -0.58
C ARG A 21 8.74 -8.58 -1.44
N GLY A 22 9.44 -7.53 -1.01
CA GLY A 22 10.57 -6.88 -1.71
C GLY A 22 11.83 -7.74 -1.88
N ARG A 23 11.69 -9.06 -1.96
CA ARG A 23 12.74 -10.01 -2.34
C ARG A 23 12.12 -11.02 -3.29
N ILE A 24 12.26 -10.77 -4.59
CA ILE A 24 12.24 -11.86 -5.57
C ILE A 24 13.72 -12.09 -5.91
N PRO A 25 14.35 -13.13 -5.34
CA PRO A 25 15.65 -13.59 -5.83
C PRO A 25 15.53 -13.91 -7.33
N ASP A 26 16.54 -13.54 -8.10
CA ASP A 26 16.71 -13.97 -9.50
C ASP A 26 15.64 -13.46 -10.49
N THR A 27 15.47 -12.14 -10.58
CA THR A 27 14.75 -11.49 -11.70
C THR A 27 15.72 -10.68 -12.56
N PRO A 28 15.44 -10.47 -13.86
CA PRO A 28 16.27 -9.63 -14.73
C PRO A 28 16.40 -8.17 -14.25
N PHE A 29 15.55 -7.73 -13.31
CA PHE A 29 15.61 -6.42 -12.64
C PHE A 29 16.38 -6.43 -11.30
N ASN A 30 16.91 -7.58 -10.90
CA ASN A 30 17.74 -7.77 -9.72
C ASN A 30 19.04 -8.50 -10.14
N PRO A 31 19.97 -7.80 -10.82
CA PRO A 31 21.16 -8.44 -11.38
C PRO A 31 22.05 -9.03 -10.27
N PRO A 32 22.68 -10.19 -10.52
CA PRO A 32 23.35 -11.01 -9.51
C PRO A 32 24.53 -10.32 -8.78
N ASN A 33 24.98 -9.16 -9.26
CA ASN A 33 26.12 -8.42 -8.72
C ASN A 33 25.74 -7.15 -7.95
N LEU A 34 24.45 -6.91 -7.67
CA LEU A 34 24.02 -5.80 -6.79
C LEU A 34 23.64 -6.37 -5.41
N PRO A 35 24.54 -6.30 -4.40
CA PRO A 35 24.20 -6.78 -3.06
C PRO A 35 23.06 -5.93 -2.49
N GLY A 36 21.82 -6.45 -2.53
CA GLY A 36 20.66 -5.86 -1.86
C GLY A 36 19.42 -5.52 -2.72
N GLY A 37 19.44 -5.71 -4.05
CA GLY A 37 18.31 -5.35 -4.92
C GLY A 37 17.85 -3.88 -4.80
N PHE A 38 16.72 -3.53 -5.42
CA PHE A 38 16.08 -2.23 -5.15
C PHE A 38 15.15 -2.37 -3.94
N PRO A 39 15.34 -1.57 -2.86
CA PRO A 39 14.47 -1.63 -1.70
C PRO A 39 13.08 -1.09 -2.06
N THR A 40 12.14 -2.00 -2.29
CA THR A 40 10.74 -1.66 -2.58
C THR A 40 9.91 -1.66 -1.31
N ARG A 41 9.04 -0.66 -1.15
CA ARG A 41 8.06 -0.59 -0.07
C ARG A 41 6.65 -0.49 -0.66
N THR A 42 5.79 -1.41 -0.27
CA THR A 42 4.37 -1.39 -0.66
C THR A 42 3.55 -0.77 0.48
N LEU A 43 2.63 0.12 0.12
CA LEU A 43 1.63 0.66 1.04
C LEU A 43 0.25 0.57 0.39
N PHE A 44 -0.75 0.27 1.21
CA PHE A 44 -2.14 0.23 0.80
C PHE A 44 -2.81 1.56 1.11
N VAL A 45 -3.46 2.15 0.11
CA VAL A 45 -4.17 3.43 0.26
C VAL A 45 -5.66 3.15 0.32
N LEU A 46 -6.34 3.62 1.35
CA LEU A 46 -7.76 3.37 1.63
C LEU A 46 -8.48 4.63 2.12
N GLY A 47 -9.80 4.66 1.95
CA GLY A 47 -10.68 5.64 2.56
C GLY A 47 -11.13 5.22 3.96
N VAL A 48 -12.12 5.94 4.51
CA VAL A 48 -12.72 5.58 5.79
C VAL A 48 -13.58 4.31 5.67
N PRO A 49 -13.54 3.42 6.67
CA PRO A 49 -14.42 2.24 6.73
C PRO A 49 -15.89 2.65 6.79
N GLY A 50 -16.76 1.84 6.19
CA GLY A 50 -18.21 2.06 6.16
C GLY A 50 -18.92 1.52 7.39
N SER A 51 -18.33 0.53 8.08
CA SER A 51 -18.90 -0.09 9.28
C SER A 51 -17.97 -0.03 10.50
N ARG A 52 -18.54 -0.30 11.69
CA ARG A 52 -17.75 -0.36 12.93
C ARG A 52 -16.81 -1.57 12.92
N GLU A 53 -17.29 -2.70 12.42
CA GLU A 53 -16.56 -3.96 12.31
C GLU A 53 -15.35 -3.78 11.38
N GLU A 54 -15.54 -3.17 10.21
CA GLU A 54 -14.45 -2.84 9.29
C GLU A 54 -13.41 -1.93 9.93
N ARG A 55 -13.85 -0.95 10.73
CA ARG A 55 -12.95 -0.03 11.43
C ARG A 55 -12.10 -0.74 12.49
N GLU A 56 -12.69 -1.66 13.23
CA GLU A 56 -11.97 -2.44 14.25
C GLU A 56 -10.98 -3.41 13.59
N ALA A 57 -11.40 -4.10 12.52
CA ALA A 57 -10.53 -4.96 11.73
C ALA A 57 -9.35 -4.20 11.10
N LEU A 58 -9.61 -3.04 10.49
CA LEU A 58 -8.56 -2.18 9.93
C LEU A 58 -7.58 -1.68 10.98
N ARG A 59 -8.04 -1.35 12.19
CA ARG A 59 -7.15 -0.96 13.28
C ARG A 59 -6.23 -2.11 13.70
N ALA A 60 -6.76 -3.32 13.83
CA ALA A 60 -5.95 -4.51 14.12
C ALA A 60 -4.92 -4.80 13.02
N GLU A 61 -5.31 -4.62 11.76
CA GLU A 61 -4.42 -4.75 10.61
C GLU A 61 -3.33 -3.67 10.59
N ALA A 62 -3.70 -2.42 10.84
CA ALA A 62 -2.77 -1.29 10.90
C ALA A 62 -1.69 -1.50 11.97
N LEU A 63 -2.06 -2.04 13.14
CA LEU A 63 -1.14 -2.36 14.22
C LEU A 63 -0.21 -3.53 13.86
N SER A 64 -0.72 -4.51 13.11
CA SER A 64 0.06 -5.70 12.74
C SER A 64 1.05 -5.44 11.60
N HIS A 65 0.67 -4.67 10.58
CA HIS A 65 1.46 -4.52 9.35
C HIS A 65 2.12 -3.15 9.16
N GLY A 66 1.52 -2.07 9.68
CA GLY A 66 2.08 -0.72 9.56
C GLY A 66 2.24 -0.20 8.12
N ASP A 67 1.48 -0.76 7.16
CA ASP A 67 1.57 -0.47 5.72
C ASP A 67 0.31 0.21 5.14
N LEU A 68 -0.57 0.72 6.01
CA LEU A 68 -1.83 1.35 5.64
C LEU A 68 -1.72 2.88 5.61
N LEU A 69 -2.17 3.48 4.51
CA LEU A 69 -2.36 4.92 4.34
C LEU A 69 -3.86 5.20 4.21
N GLN A 70 -4.44 5.78 5.26
CA GLN A 70 -5.88 6.06 5.31
C GLN A 70 -6.18 7.54 5.10
N GLY A 71 -7.06 7.83 4.14
CA GLY A 71 -7.60 9.16 3.88
C GLY A 71 -8.90 9.44 4.63
N ALA A 72 -9.16 10.72 4.89
CA ALA A 72 -10.40 11.19 5.52
C ALA A 72 -11.54 11.39 4.49
N PHE A 73 -11.80 10.40 3.64
CA PHE A 73 -12.88 10.41 2.65
C PHE A 73 -13.54 9.03 2.57
N ALA A 74 -14.83 8.98 2.20
CA ALA A 74 -15.55 7.72 2.01
C ALA A 74 -14.94 6.93 0.83
N ASP A 75 -14.70 5.65 1.01
CA ASP A 75 -14.11 4.81 -0.04
C ASP A 75 -15.18 4.39 -1.05
N THR A 76 -15.45 5.26 -2.02
CA THR A 76 -16.41 5.05 -3.11
C THR A 76 -15.74 5.24 -4.45
N TYR A 77 -16.34 4.69 -5.51
CA TYR A 77 -15.81 4.85 -6.88
C TYR A 77 -15.69 6.34 -7.27
N ALA A 78 -16.66 7.17 -6.86
CA ALA A 78 -16.63 8.62 -7.11
C ALA A 78 -15.41 9.31 -6.47
N ASN A 79 -14.88 8.77 -5.37
CA ASN A 79 -13.75 9.33 -4.63
C ASN A 79 -12.39 8.74 -5.03
N LEU A 80 -12.31 7.95 -6.10
CA LEU A 80 -11.04 7.40 -6.58
C LEU A 80 -10.03 8.50 -6.93
N THR A 81 -10.48 9.65 -7.43
CA THR A 81 -9.59 10.79 -7.69
C THR A 81 -8.96 11.32 -6.40
N LEU A 82 -9.73 11.47 -5.32
CA LEU A 82 -9.20 11.88 -4.00
C LEU A 82 -8.19 10.86 -3.48
N LYS A 83 -8.47 9.57 -3.67
CA LYS A 83 -7.58 8.47 -3.29
C LYS A 83 -6.26 8.51 -4.05
N THR A 84 -6.29 8.79 -5.34
CA THR A 84 -5.08 8.97 -6.17
C THR A 84 -4.30 10.21 -5.76
N LEU A 85 -4.97 11.34 -5.49
CA LEU A 85 -4.29 12.55 -5.01
C LEU A 85 -3.62 12.34 -3.66
N LEU A 86 -4.28 11.63 -2.72
CA LEU A 86 -3.68 11.25 -1.44
C LEU A 86 -2.41 10.42 -1.64
N LEU A 87 -2.47 9.41 -2.51
CA LEU A 87 -1.35 8.54 -2.84
C LEU A 87 -0.16 9.34 -3.37
N LEU A 88 -0.39 10.21 -4.37
CA LEU A 88 0.65 11.01 -5.00
C LEU A 88 1.23 12.06 -4.03
N GLY A 89 0.38 12.74 -3.27
CA GLY A 89 0.82 13.73 -2.28
C GLY A 89 1.66 13.09 -1.17
N TRP A 90 1.27 11.91 -0.69
CA TRP A 90 2.07 11.16 0.27
C TRP A 90 3.42 10.73 -0.32
N ALA A 91 3.44 10.24 -1.56
CA ALA A 91 4.68 9.82 -2.23
C ALA A 91 5.66 10.99 -2.41
N ALA A 92 5.16 12.13 -2.89
CA ALA A 92 5.96 13.32 -3.12
C ALA A 92 6.57 13.87 -1.81
N THR A 93 5.84 13.78 -0.70
CA THR A 93 6.30 14.31 0.61
C THR A 93 7.18 13.34 1.39
N ARG A 94 6.89 12.02 1.34
CA ARG A 94 7.59 11.02 2.15
C ARG A 94 8.70 10.28 1.40
N CYS A 95 8.67 10.28 0.08
CA CYS A 95 9.63 9.57 -0.77
C CYS A 95 10.28 10.47 -1.83
N PRO A 96 10.86 11.65 -1.46
CA PRO A 96 11.40 12.60 -2.44
C PRO A 96 12.62 12.09 -3.23
N ARG A 97 13.26 11.02 -2.76
CA ARG A 97 14.43 10.38 -3.41
C ARG A 97 14.10 9.06 -4.10
N ALA A 98 12.82 8.66 -4.11
CA ALA A 98 12.43 7.45 -4.82
C ALA A 98 12.51 7.71 -6.33
N PRO A 99 13.25 6.90 -7.10
CA PRO A 99 13.35 7.09 -8.55
C PRO A 99 12.03 6.74 -9.25
N PHE A 100 11.22 5.87 -8.65
CA PHE A 100 9.94 5.37 -9.18
C PHE A 100 8.93 5.17 -8.03
N VAL A 101 7.63 5.30 -8.35
CA VAL A 101 6.48 5.15 -7.43
C VAL A 101 5.38 4.34 -8.08
#